data_AF-A0A9E3XHL1-F1
#
_entry.id   AF-A0A9E3XHL1-F1
#
_cell.length_a   1.000
_cell.length_b   1.000
_cell.length_c   1.000
_cell.angle_alpha   90.00
_cell.angle_beta   90.00
_cell.angle_gamma   90.00
#
_symmetry.space_group_name_H-M   'P 1'
#
loop_
_entity.id
_entity.type
_entity.pdbx_description
1 polymer ?
#
loop_
_entity_poly.entity_id
_entity_poly.type
_entity_poly.pdbx_seq_one_letter_code
_entity_poly.pdbx_strand_id
1 'polypeptide(L)' 'MENFIAMIVLSYLLGSLPTSIIAGKLLKGIDIRKEGSGNAGA' A
#
# COMPACT_ATOMS: atom_id res chain seq x y z
N MET A 1 -20.45 17.46 -8.23
CA MET A 1 -19.91 17.47 -6.85
C MET A 1 -19.87 16.06 -6.27
N GLU A 2 -20.95 15.28 -6.38
CA GLU A 2 -21.05 13.91 -5.85
C GLU A 2 -19.98 12.94 -6.41
N ASN A 3 -19.75 12.94 -7.73
CA ASN A 3 -18.70 12.11 -8.35
C ASN A 3 -17.29 12.42 -7.82
N PHE A 4 -17.04 13.64 -7.33
CA PHE A 4 -15.73 14.03 -6.81
C PHE A 4 -15.45 13.37 -5.46
N ILE A 5 -16.47 13.29 -4.60
CA ILE A 5 -16.38 12.57 -3.32
C ILE A 5 -16.13 11.08 -3.58
N ALA A 6 -16.88 10.48 -4.51
CA ALA A 6 -16.67 9.08 -4.88
C ALA A 6 -15.25 8.82 -5.42
N MET A 7 -14.71 9.72 -6.24
CA MET A 7 -13.32 9.62 -6.73
C MET A 7 -12.29 9.75 -5.60
N ILE A 8 -12.48 10.64 -4.63
CA ILE A 8 -11.60 10.77 -3.47
C ILE A 8 -11.62 9.49 -2.63
N VAL A 9 -12.82 8.96 -2.38
CA VAL A 9 -12.96 7.72 -1.58
C VAL A 9 -12.27 6.56 -2.30
N LEU A 10 -12.51 6.39 -3.60
CA LEU A 10 -11.88 5.32 -4.37
C LEU A 10 -10.36 5.47 -4.44
N SER A 11 -9.84 6.68 -4.65
CA SER A 11 -8.39 6.90 -4.71
C SER A 11 -7.71 6.65 -3.35
N TYR A 12 -8.35 7.05 -2.25
CA TYR A 12 -7.86 6.76 -0.91
C TYR A 12 -7.83 5.25 -0.65
N LEU A 13 -8.92 4.54 -0.96
CA LEU A 13 -9.00 3.09 -0.76
C LEU A 13 -7.94 2.35 -1.58
N LEU A 14 -7.79 2.69 -2.86
CA LEU A 14 -6.77 2.08 -3.73
C LEU A 14 -5.35 2.40 -3.28
N GLY A 15 -5.07 3.65 -2.88
CA GLY A 15 -3.75 4.08 -2.43
C GLY A 15 -3.36 3.60 -1.03
N SER A 16 -4.35 3.30 -0.18
CA SER A 16 -4.13 2.81 1.19
C SER A 16 -3.76 1.32 1.26
N LEU A 17 -3.77 0.62 0.13
CA LEU A 17 -3.37 -0.78 0.09
C LEU A 17 -1.89 -0.93 0.47
N PRO A 18 -1.53 -1.90 1.34
CA PRO A 18 -0.16 -2.11 1.78
C PRO A 18 0.66 -2.85 0.71
N THR A 19 0.73 -2.28 -0.50
CA THR A 19 1.25 -2.90 -1.71
C THR A 19 2.68 -3.37 -1.56
N SER A 20 3.54 -2.59 -0.90
CA SER A 20 4.93 -2.97 -0.64
C SER A 20 5.04 -4.16 0.31
N ILE A 21 4.23 -4.19 1.38
CA ILE A 21 4.20 -5.33 2.32
C ILE A 21 3.69 -6.58 1.61
N ILE A 22 2.63 -6.46 0.81
CA ILE A 22 2.08 -7.55 0.01
C ILE A 22 3.13 -8.05 -1.00
N ALA A 23 3.76 -7.14 -1.74
CA ALA A 23 4.79 -7.48 -2.72
C ALA A 23 6.01 -8.14 -2.08
N GLY A 24 6.47 -7.66 -0.92
CA GLY A 24 7.57 -8.28 -0.17
C GLY A 24 7.26 -9.72 0.21
N LYS A 25 6.04 -9.98 0.70
CA LYS A 25 5.59 -11.33 1.06
C LYS A 25 5.42 -12.23 -0.16
N LEU A 26 4.80 -11.76 -1.24
CA LEU A 26 4.49 -12.59 -2.41
C LEU A 26 5.69 -12.83 -3.33
N LEU A 27 6.53 -11.81 -3.54
CA LEU A 27 7.64 -11.89 -4.50
C LEU A 27 8.93 -12.38 -3.86
N LYS A 28 9.13 -12.10 -2.57
CA LYS A 28 10.38 -12.41 -1.87
C LYS A 28 10.21 -13.29 -0.62
N GLY A 29 8.98 -13.56 -0.18
CA GLY A 29 8.73 -14.34 1.03
C GLY A 29 9.12 -13.62 2.32
N ILE A 30 9.32 -12.30 2.30
CA ILE A 30 9.80 -11.50 3.43
C ILE A 30 8.74 -10.53 3.93
N ASP A 31 8.77 -10.22 5.23
CA ASP A 31 8.01 -9.10 5.78
C ASP A 31 8.92 -7.87 5.81
N ILE A 32 8.74 -6.94 4.87
CA ILE A 32 9.61 -5.75 4.71
C ILE A 32 9.75 -4.90 5.98
N ARG A 33 8.80 -5.00 6.92
CA ARG A 33 8.85 -4.29 8.20
C ARG A 33 9.94 -4.83 9.13
N LYS A 34 10.48 -6.01 8.84
CA LYS A 34 11.56 -6.67 9.58
C LYS A 34 12.91 -6.55 8.89
N GLU A 35 12.95 -5.95 7.70
CA GLU A 35 14.11 -5.90 6.83
C GLU A 35 14.60 -4.47 6.67
N GLY A 36 15.92 -4.27 6.57
CA GLY A 36 16.52 -2.95 6.32
C GLY A 36 16.09 -1.90 7.35
N SER A 37 15.55 -0.76 6.88
CA SER A 37 15.02 0.32 7.74
C SER A 37 13.65 0.00 8.35
N GLY A 38 12.99 -1.06 7.90
CA GLY A 38 11.62 -1.40 8.27
C GLY A 38 10.54 -0.52 7.64
N ASN A 39 10.90 0.43 6.77
CA ASN A 39 9.93 1.29 6.08
C ASN A 39 9.25 0.54 4.91
N ALA A 40 7.93 0.66 4.83
CA ALA A 40 7.14 0.11 3.73
C ALA A 40 7.05 1.05 2.52
N GLY A 41 7.46 2.31 2.66
CA GLY A 41 7.57 3.25 1.57
C GLY A 41 8.91 3.17 0.84
N ALA A 42 8.99 3.85 -0.30
CA ALA A 42 10.23 4.23 -0.95
C ALA A 42 10.66 5.62 -0.46
#